data_AF-A0A142EQ27-F1
#
_entry.id   AF-A0A142EQ27-F1
#
_cell.length_a   1.000
_cell.length_b   1.000
_cell.length_c   1.000
_cell.angle_alpha   90.00
_cell.angle_beta   90.00
_cell.angle_gamma   90.00
#
_symmetry.space_group_name_H-M   'P 1'
#
loop_
_entity.id
_entity.type
_entity.pdbx_description
1 polymer ?
#
loop_
_entity_poly.entity_id
_entity_poly.type
_entity_poly.pdbx_seq_one_letter_code
_entity_poly.pdbx_strand_id
1 'polypeptide(L)'
;MEPQKVNQILPFNSWRFVILMTLALGMAPYFPEPHIWGKVRWIAGGAVGMKLVDWGDFLMHGLPWILLIRLGIIQGRKRFRASAKN
;
A
#
# COMPACT_ATOMS: atom_id res chain seq x y z
N MET A 1 1.79 40.08 -7.52
CA MET A 1 2.12 39.05 -6.50
C MET A 1 2.31 37.75 -7.26
N GLU A 2 3.53 37.22 -7.36
CA GLU A 2 3.72 35.91 -7.98
C GLU A 2 3.14 34.82 -7.08
N PRO A 3 2.41 33.82 -7.63
CA PRO A 3 1.89 32.72 -6.83
C PRO A 3 3.06 31.89 -6.28
N GLN A 4 3.11 31.76 -4.96
CA GLN A 4 4.06 30.91 -4.26
C GLN A 4 3.96 29.47 -4.78
N LYS A 5 5.05 28.92 -5.30
CA LYS A 5 5.10 27.55 -5.80
C LYS A 5 5.05 26.57 -4.62
N VAL A 6 3.85 26.11 -4.27
CA VAL A 6 3.69 25.08 -3.23
C VAL A 6 4.32 23.79 -3.73
N ASN A 7 5.34 23.30 -3.03
CA ASN A 7 5.88 21.95 -3.25
C ASN A 7 4.82 20.93 -2.81
N GLN A 8 3.94 20.55 -3.72
CA GLN A 8 2.90 19.56 -3.46
C GLN A 8 3.53 18.16 -3.42
N ILE A 9 3.70 17.63 -2.21
CA ILE A 9 4.00 16.21 -2.03
C ILE A 9 2.72 15.44 -2.30
N LEU A 10 2.70 14.68 -3.39
CA LEU A 10 1.59 13.79 -3.71
C LEU A 10 1.35 12.82 -2.53
N PRO A 11 0.11 12.61 -2.07
CA PRO A 11 -0.17 11.81 -0.87
C PRO A 11 0.44 10.40 -0.91
N PHE A 12 0.43 9.75 -2.07
CA PHE A 12 1.02 8.42 -2.29
C PHE A 12 2.57 8.39 -2.27
N ASN A 13 3.23 9.54 -2.17
CA ASN A 13 4.67 9.65 -1.91
C ASN A 13 4.98 10.05 -0.46
N SER A 14 3.96 10.32 0.36
CA SER A 14 4.11 10.63 1.79
C SER A 14 4.10 9.35 2.61
N TRP A 15 5.22 9.06 3.29
CA TRP A 15 5.32 7.92 4.21
C TRP A 15 4.23 7.91 5.28
N ARG A 16 3.93 9.09 5.86
CA ARG A 16 2.87 9.21 6.88
C ARG A 16 1.52 8.81 6.31
N PHE A 17 1.16 9.34 5.14
CA PHE A 17 -0.12 9.04 4.50
C PHE A 17 -0.22 7.56 4.15
N VAL A 18 0.81 6.99 3.50
CA VAL A 18 0.79 5.59 3.08
C VAL A 18 0.73 4.65 4.29
N ILE A 19 1.52 4.87 5.34
CA ILE A 19 1.46 4.06 6.56
C ILE A 19 0.07 4.14 7.20
N LEU A 20 -0.49 5.34 7.34
CA LEU A 20 -1.84 5.51 7.90
C LEU A 20 -2.90 4.80 7.06
N MET A 21 -2.81 4.85 5.74
CA MET A 21 -3.72 4.12 4.85
C MET A 21 -3.54 2.60 4.94
N THR A 22 -2.31 2.10 5.10
CA THR A 22 -2.06 0.68 5.28
C THR A 22 -2.66 0.18 6.58
N LEU A 23 -2.49 0.92 7.67
CA LEU A 23 -3.13 0.59 8.94
C LEU A 23 -4.65 0.72 8.79
N ALA A 24 -5.18 1.88 8.43
CA ALA A 24 -6.63 2.12 8.42
C ALA A 24 -7.39 1.23 7.43
N LEU A 25 -7.02 1.23 6.14
CA LEU A 25 -7.74 0.52 5.09
C LEU A 25 -7.11 -0.84 4.79
N GLY A 26 -5.79 -0.92 4.73
CA GLY A 26 -5.10 -2.14 4.32
C GLY A 26 -5.23 -3.30 5.32
N MET A 27 -5.38 -3.00 6.61
CA MET A 27 -5.58 -4.00 7.65
C MET A 27 -7.06 -4.21 8.03
N ALA A 28 -7.97 -3.36 7.56
CA ALA A 28 -9.38 -3.50 7.91
C ALA A 28 -9.99 -4.76 7.27
N PRO A 29 -11.10 -5.26 7.85
CA PRO A 29 -11.41 -5.21 9.27
C PRO A 29 -10.34 -6.00 10.06
N TYR A 30 -10.03 -5.59 11.28
CA TYR A 30 -8.92 -6.18 12.05
C TYR A 30 -9.27 -7.51 12.73
N PHE A 31 -10.55 -7.75 12.98
CA PHE A 31 -11.04 -8.92 13.70
C PHE A 31 -12.11 -9.65 12.85
N PRO A 32 -12.12 -11.01 12.84
CA PRO A 32 -11.15 -11.91 13.47
C PRO A 32 -9.75 -11.85 12.84
N GLU A 33 -9.65 -11.38 11.61
CA GLU A 33 -8.40 -11.14 10.89
C GLU A 33 -8.60 -10.12 9.75
N PRO A 34 -7.53 -9.47 9.25
CA PRO A 34 -7.57 -8.59 8.07
C PRO A 34 -8.22 -9.22 6.85
N HIS A 35 -9.14 -8.50 6.16
CA HIS A 35 -9.76 -8.99 4.92
C HIS A 35 -8.73 -9.43 3.90
N ILE A 36 -7.64 -8.67 3.77
CA ILE A 36 -6.55 -8.98 2.86
C ILE A 36 -5.98 -10.40 3.10
N TRP A 37 -5.90 -10.87 4.34
CA TRP A 37 -5.42 -12.22 4.68
C TRP A 37 -6.43 -13.31 4.33
N GLY A 38 -7.72 -13.06 4.58
CA GLY A 38 -8.81 -13.92 4.13
C GLY A 38 -8.81 -14.09 2.61
N LYS A 39 -8.71 -12.99 1.87
CA LYS A 39 -8.67 -13.00 0.40
C LYS A 39 -7.42 -13.71 -0.14
N VAL A 40 -6.23 -13.48 0.44
CA VAL A 40 -5.00 -14.19 0.02
C VAL A 40 -5.15 -15.71 0.17
N ARG A 41 -5.67 -16.20 1.29
CA ARG A 41 -5.90 -17.65 1.49
C ARG A 41 -6.97 -18.20 0.55
N TRP A 42 -8.03 -17.44 0.31
CA TRP A 42 -9.08 -17.84 -0.64
C TRP A 42 -8.53 -17.94 -2.07
N ILE A 43 -7.71 -16.97 -2.49
CA ILE A 43 -7.03 -16.99 -3.80
C ILE A 43 -6.05 -18.16 -3.87
N ALA A 44 -5.28 -18.42 -2.81
CA ALA A 44 -4.37 -19.57 -2.74
C ALA A 44 -5.11 -20.92 -2.83
N GLY A 45 -6.35 -20.98 -2.35
CA GLY A 45 -7.27 -22.13 -2.50
C GLY A 45 -7.97 -22.21 -3.86
N GLY A 46 -7.57 -21.40 -4.85
CA GLY A 46 -8.11 -21.44 -6.21
C GLY A 46 -9.25 -20.44 -6.49
N ALA A 47 -9.52 -19.50 -5.58
CA ALA A 47 -10.54 -18.46 -5.75
C ALA A 47 -11.95 -18.99 -6.10
N VAL A 48 -12.25 -20.24 -5.71
CA VAL A 48 -13.52 -20.90 -6.05
C VAL A 48 -14.68 -20.10 -5.46
N GLY A 49 -15.60 -19.67 -6.34
CA GLY A 49 -16.79 -18.90 -5.95
C GLY A 49 -16.54 -17.42 -5.67
N MET A 50 -15.34 -16.87 -5.89
CA MET A 50 -15.10 -15.42 -5.76
C MET A 50 -15.89 -14.64 -6.81
N LYS A 51 -16.57 -13.59 -6.35
CA LYS A 51 -17.29 -12.65 -7.20
C LYS A 51 -16.42 -11.43 -7.49
N LEU A 52 -16.84 -10.61 -8.46
CA LEU A 52 -16.15 -9.36 -8.77
C LEU A 52 -16.01 -8.43 -7.55
N VAL A 53 -17.00 -8.44 -6.65
CA VAL A 53 -16.94 -7.65 -5.41
C VAL A 53 -15.84 -8.15 -4.46
N ASP A 54 -15.54 -9.44 -4.46
CA ASP A 54 -14.47 -10.03 -3.64
C ASP A 54 -13.08 -9.64 -4.18
N TRP A 55 -12.96 -9.57 -5.52
CA TRP A 55 -11.76 -9.05 -6.17
C TRP A 55 -11.59 -7.55 -5.93
N GLY A 56 -12.68 -6.79 -5.96
CA GLY A 56 -12.69 -5.37 -5.60
C GLY A 56 -12.23 -5.15 -4.16
N ASP A 57 -12.74 -5.95 -3.21
CA ASP A 57 -12.34 -5.92 -1.81
C ASP A 57 -10.85 -6.26 -1.63
N PHE A 58 -10.35 -7.31 -2.30
CA PHE A 58 -8.93 -7.68 -2.29
C PHE A 58 -8.05 -6.54 -2.81
N LEU A 59 -8.40 -5.94 -3.95
CA LEU A 59 -7.65 -4.82 -4.52
C LEU A 59 -7.67 -3.60 -3.61
N MET A 60 -8.83 -3.23 -3.08
CA MET A 60 -9.00 -2.07 -2.20
C MET A 60 -8.12 -2.19 -0.95
N HIS A 61 -8.10 -3.35 -0.30
CA HIS A 61 -7.29 -3.58 0.90
C HIS A 61 -5.82 -3.82 0.55
N GLY A 62 -5.51 -4.37 -0.64
CA GLY A 62 -4.15 -4.62 -1.10
C GLY A 62 -3.40 -3.38 -1.59
N LEU A 63 -4.10 -2.38 -2.13
CA LEU A 63 -3.51 -1.17 -2.69
C LEU A 63 -2.59 -0.40 -1.71
N PRO A 64 -2.99 -0.15 -0.44
CA PRO A 64 -2.11 0.46 0.55
C PRO A 64 -0.81 -0.32 0.79
N TRP A 65 -0.86 -1.65 0.79
CA TRP A 65 0.34 -2.49 0.95
C TRP A 65 1.29 -2.36 -0.24
N ILE A 66 0.76 -2.36 -1.46
CA ILE A 66 1.55 -2.16 -2.69
C ILE A 66 2.26 -0.81 -2.65
N LEU A 67 1.57 0.25 -2.23
CA LEU A 67 2.17 1.59 -2.08
C LEU A 67 3.28 1.60 -1.02
N LEU A 68 3.06 0.94 0.12
CA LEU A 68 4.06 0.84 1.18
C LEU A 68 5.32 0.12 0.71
N ILE A 69 5.17 -1.02 0.03
CA ILE A 69 6.26 -1.80 -0.55
C ILE A 69 7.02 -0.96 -1.59
N ARG A 70 6.30 -0.26 -2.48
CA ARG A 70 6.89 0.65 -3.48
C ARG A 70 7.78 1.70 -2.80
N LEU A 71 7.29 2.37 -1.76
CA LEU A 71 8.07 3.39 -1.04
C LEU A 71 9.31 2.78 -0.37
N GLY A 72 9.16 1.61 0.25
CA GLY A 72 10.27 0.85 0.83
C GLY A 72 11.36 0.54 -0.18
N ILE A 73 11.00 0.01 -1.36
CA ILE A 73 11.95 -0.30 -2.43
C ILE A 73 12.67 0.97 -2.93
N ILE A 74 11.92 2.05 -3.19
CA ILE A 74 12.51 3.30 -3.68
C ILE A 74 13.51 3.86 -2.66
N GLN A 75 13.12 3.91 -1.38
CA GLN A 75 13.97 4.45 -0.32
C GLN A 75 15.18 3.57 -0.05
N GLY A 76 15.00 2.24 -0.05
CA GLY A 76 16.08 1.27 0.07
C GLY A 76 17.11 1.44 -1.04
N ARG A 77 16.67 1.48 -2.30
CA ARG A 77 17.55 1.68 -3.48
C ARG A 77 18.34 2.98 -3.41
N LYS A 78 17.71 4.07 -2.97
CA LYS A 78 18.41 5.37 -2.77
C LYS A 78 19.52 5.23 -1.72
N ARG A 79 19.23 4.55 -0.61
CA ARG A 79 20.17 4.36 0.50
C ARG A 79 21.37 3.48 0.08
N PHE A 80 21.12 2.40 -0.66
CA PHE A 80 22.20 1.55 -1.21
C PHE A 80 23.08 2.31 -2.19
N ARG A 81 22.50 3.08 -3.12
CA ARG A 81 23.27 3.91 -4.08
C ARG A 81 24.10 4.99 -3.40
N ALA A 82 23.58 5.62 -2.34
CA ALA A 82 24.33 6.60 -1.56
C ALA A 82 25.51 5.94 -0.82
N SER A 83 25.29 4.76 -0.23
CA SER A 83 26.35 4.01 0.46
C SER A 83 27.46 3.54 -0.47
N ALA A 84 27.16 3.22 -1.73
CA ALA A 84 28.16 2.78 -2.72
C ALA A 84 28.98 3.94 -3.34
N LYS A 85 28.61 5.19 -3.06
CA LYS A 85 29.30 6.39 -3.56
C LYS A 85 30.22 7.02 -2.51
N ASN A 86 30.18 6.54 -1.27
CA ASN A 86 31.08 6.92 -0.19
C ASN A 86 32.21 5.90 -0.08
#